data_AF-A0AAU2L0J2-F1
#
_entry.id   AF-A0AAU2L0J2-F1
#
_cell.length_a   1.000
_cell.length_b   1.000
_cell.length_c   1.000
_cell.angle_alpha   90.00
_cell.angle_beta   90.00
_cell.angle_gamma   90.00
#
_symmetry.space_group_name_H-M   'P 1'
#
loop_
_entity.id
_entity.type
_entity.pdbx_description
1 polymer ?
#
loop_
_entity_poly.entity_id
_entity_poly.type
_entity_poly.pdbx_seq_one_letter_code
_entity_poly.pdbx_strand_id
1 'polypeptide(L)'
;MSIDIPWARGEFTQFLTLTEFRRPDPSSSSLVGSRRYNQGQEPDIVASAQVVEQILDRVLPRWRTEVPDDRNKRVNRWCQHREAVQRADTMLQRQAEIRERLGDDAPQLSAATLHPWVWDGARALWRSGHFREAVTAAARKVNAEAQNKVGRRDVSETALFKNVFSKDAPKDGQPRLRLMADDDSDTFYSIHRGAMSFAEGCFAAIRNPNSHEDGLPELPENEALEQLAAFSVLARWVDAATLKTT
;
A
#
# COMPACT_ATOMS: atom_id res chain seq x y z
N MET A 1 0.20 6.55 6.99
CA MET A 1 0.49 8.01 6.99
C MET A 1 -0.58 8.71 6.18
N SER A 2 -1.28 9.65 6.80
CA SER A 2 -2.19 10.58 6.12
C SER A 2 -1.38 11.64 5.37
N ILE A 3 -1.87 12.07 4.21
CA ILE A 3 -1.29 13.20 3.46
C ILE A 3 -1.59 14.51 4.19
N ASP A 4 -0.62 15.43 4.25
CA ASP A 4 -0.85 16.81 4.69
C ASP A 4 -1.56 17.57 3.55
N ILE A 5 -2.88 17.74 3.68
CA ILE A 5 -3.71 18.36 2.65
C ILE A 5 -3.35 19.84 2.43
N PRO A 6 -3.24 20.69 3.48
CA PRO A 6 -2.79 22.09 3.30
C PRO A 6 -1.46 22.21 2.56
N TRP A 7 -0.46 21.41 2.92
CA TRP A 7 0.84 21.43 2.24
C TRP A 7 0.73 21.02 0.77
N ALA A 8 0.09 19.88 0.48
CA ALA A 8 -0.04 19.37 -0.88
C ALA A 8 -0.74 20.35 -1.82
N ARG A 9 -1.79 21.03 -1.34
CA ARG A 9 -2.50 22.07 -2.10
C ARG A 9 -1.67 23.34 -2.31
N GLY A 10 -0.79 23.66 -1.35
CA GLY A 10 0.22 24.72 -1.51
C GLY A 10 1.16 24.46 -2.68
N GLU A 11 1.72 23.25 -2.76
CA GLU A 11 2.60 22.81 -3.86
C GLU A 11 1.87 22.85 -5.22
N PHE A 12 0.62 22.40 -5.27
CA PHE A 12 -0.23 22.50 -6.47
C PHE A 12 -0.44 23.95 -6.91
N THR A 13 -0.70 24.86 -5.98
CA THR A 13 -0.92 26.28 -6.27
C THR A 13 0.35 26.90 -6.85
N GLN A 14 1.51 26.64 -6.22
CA GLN A 14 2.80 27.13 -6.71
C GLN A 14 3.10 26.64 -8.13
N PHE A 15 2.89 25.34 -8.40
CA PHE A 15 3.10 24.78 -9.74
C PHE A 15 2.18 25.40 -10.80
N LEU A 16 0.90 25.61 -10.46
CA LEU A 16 -0.07 26.24 -11.37
C LEU A 16 0.29 27.71 -11.67
N THR A 17 0.86 28.44 -10.71
CA THR A 17 1.40 29.79 -10.94
C THR A 17 2.63 29.74 -11.85
N LEU A 18 3.61 28.88 -11.55
CA LEU A 18 4.83 28.79 -12.37
C LEU A 18 4.54 28.39 -13.82
N THR A 19 3.54 27.55 -14.04
CA THR A 19 3.15 27.07 -15.38
C THR A 19 2.03 27.90 -16.02
N GLU A 20 1.67 29.06 -15.46
CA GLU A 20 0.72 29.96 -16.08
C GLU A 20 1.28 30.45 -17.43
N PHE A 21 0.48 30.30 -18.48
CA PHE A 21 0.92 30.57 -19.86
C PHE A 21 0.58 32.00 -20.26
N ARG A 22 1.56 32.90 -20.22
CA ARG A 22 1.37 34.33 -20.51
C ARG A 22 1.61 34.65 -21.99
N ARG A 23 0.86 35.64 -22.48
CA ARG A 23 1.15 36.33 -23.74
C ARG A 23 1.99 37.58 -23.44
N PRO A 24 2.95 37.95 -24.31
CA PRO A 24 3.64 39.24 -24.18
C PRO A 24 2.63 40.40 -24.22
N ASP A 25 2.91 41.46 -23.47
CA ASP A 25 2.08 42.68 -23.47
C ASP A 25 2.15 43.35 -24.86
N PRO A 26 0.99 43.63 -25.50
CA PRO A 26 0.95 44.24 -26.82
C PRO A 26 1.56 45.65 -26.88
N SER A 27 1.83 46.30 -25.75
CA SER A 27 2.45 47.63 -25.68
C SER A 27 3.98 47.64 -25.83
N SER A 28 4.64 46.47 -25.74
CA SER A 28 6.10 46.36 -25.94
C SER A 28 6.44 46.18 -27.43
N SER A 29 6.44 47.29 -28.18
CA SER A 29 6.81 47.30 -29.59
C SER A 29 8.30 47.03 -29.78
N SER A 30 8.66 45.82 -30.21
CA SER A 30 9.87 45.46 -30.96
C SER A 30 9.83 43.96 -31.24
N LEU A 31 9.52 43.54 -32.47
CA LEU A 31 9.91 42.29 -33.19
C LEU A 31 10.38 41.04 -32.37
N VAL A 32 9.79 40.73 -31.22
CA VAL A 32 10.13 39.58 -30.37
C VAL A 32 8.93 38.64 -30.35
N GLY A 33 9.17 37.41 -30.79
CA GLY A 33 8.17 36.46 -31.30
C GLY A 33 6.87 36.31 -30.50
N SER A 34 5.80 35.97 -31.23
CA SER A 34 4.46 35.59 -30.73
C SER A 34 4.43 34.32 -29.86
N ARG A 35 5.59 33.89 -29.32
CA ARG A 35 5.74 32.68 -28.53
C ARG A 35 5.30 32.96 -27.09
N ARG A 36 4.24 32.28 -26.69
CA ARG A 36 3.78 32.22 -25.31
C ARG A 36 4.84 31.52 -24.46
N TYR A 37 4.98 31.96 -23.21
CA TYR A 37 5.97 31.44 -22.27
C TYR A 37 5.32 31.17 -20.91
N ASN A 38 5.95 30.31 -20.12
CA ASN A 38 5.55 30.06 -18.73
C ASN A 38 5.98 31.23 -17.84
N GLN A 39 5.18 31.55 -16.83
CA GLN A 39 5.52 32.61 -15.88
C GLN A 39 6.82 32.33 -15.10
N GLY A 40 7.04 31.07 -14.71
CA GLY A 40 8.23 30.62 -13.99
C GLY A 40 9.42 30.31 -14.90
N GLN A 41 10.63 30.35 -14.33
CA GLN A 41 11.82 29.85 -15.01
C GLN A 41 11.76 28.33 -15.12
N GLU A 42 12.37 27.78 -16.18
CA GLU A 42 12.33 26.33 -16.43
C GLU A 42 12.90 25.48 -15.28
N PRO A 43 14.02 25.86 -14.62
CA PRO A 43 14.53 25.12 -13.46
C PRO A 43 13.53 25.07 -12.29
N ASP A 44 12.83 26.18 -12.01
CA ASP A 44 11.86 26.27 -10.92
C ASP A 44 10.63 25.41 -11.20
N ILE A 45 10.18 25.40 -12.46
CA ILE A 45 9.06 24.55 -12.89
C ILE A 45 9.43 23.07 -12.77
N VAL A 46 10.64 22.69 -13.19
CA VAL A 46 11.11 21.29 -13.10
C VAL A 46 11.25 20.85 -11.64
N ALA A 47 11.79 21.71 -10.76
CA ALA A 47 11.89 21.42 -9.33
C ALA A 47 10.50 21.23 -8.69
N SER A 48 9.56 22.13 -9.00
CA SER A 48 8.18 22.02 -8.53
C SER A 48 7.46 20.79 -9.10
N ALA A 49 7.69 20.46 -10.38
CA ALA A 49 7.12 19.28 -11.03
C ALA A 49 7.50 17.99 -10.29
N GLN A 50 8.76 17.84 -9.86
CA GLN A 50 9.21 16.65 -9.15
C GLN A 50 8.39 16.37 -7.88
N VAL A 51 8.07 17.42 -7.10
CA VAL A 51 7.25 17.31 -5.89
C VAL A 51 5.80 17.00 -6.25
N VAL A 52 5.25 17.75 -7.22
CA VAL A 52 3.88 17.56 -7.71
C VAL A 52 3.65 16.14 -8.22
N GLU A 53 4.60 15.56 -8.95
CA GLU A 53 4.48 14.17 -9.44
C GLU A 53 4.39 13.15 -8.31
N GLN A 54 5.13 13.33 -7.20
CA GLN A 54 4.99 12.46 -6.02
C GLN A 54 3.61 12.56 -5.37
N ILE A 55 3.05 13.78 -5.32
CA ILE A 55 1.71 14.02 -4.78
C ILE A 55 0.66 13.41 -5.72
N LEU A 56 0.77 13.62 -7.03
CA LEU A 56 -0.12 13.05 -8.04
C LEU A 56 -0.10 11.53 -8.03
N ASP A 57 1.08 10.90 -7.90
CA ASP A 57 1.21 9.44 -7.81
C ASP A 57 0.50 8.86 -6.58
N ARG A 58 0.35 9.69 -5.53
CA ARG A 58 -0.36 9.33 -4.31
C ARG A 58 -1.87 9.58 -4.37
N VAL A 59 -2.30 10.67 -5.01
CA VAL A 59 -3.70 11.15 -5.04
C VAL A 59 -4.47 10.64 -6.26
N LEU A 60 -3.81 10.58 -7.42
CA LEU A 60 -4.35 10.10 -8.70
C LEU A 60 -3.36 9.13 -9.37
N PRO A 61 -3.17 7.90 -8.88
CA PRO A 61 -2.08 7.01 -9.32
C PRO A 61 -2.00 6.73 -10.83
N ARG A 62 -3.12 6.86 -11.55
CA ARG A 62 -3.23 6.62 -13.00
C ARG A 62 -3.24 7.90 -13.84
N TRP A 63 -2.88 9.05 -13.26
CA TRP A 63 -2.94 10.35 -13.96
C TRP A 63 -2.12 10.37 -15.26
N ARG A 64 -0.98 9.66 -15.33
CA ARG A 64 -0.13 9.61 -16.54
C ARG A 64 -0.81 8.96 -17.74
N THR A 65 -1.81 8.11 -17.52
CA THR A 65 -2.56 7.41 -18.56
C THR A 65 -3.98 7.94 -18.74
N GLU A 66 -4.60 8.45 -17.68
CA GLU A 66 -6.00 8.90 -17.68
C GLU A 66 -6.17 10.39 -17.98
N VAL A 67 -5.09 11.18 -17.84
CA VAL A 67 -5.09 12.61 -18.21
C VAL A 67 -4.49 12.75 -19.61
N PRO A 68 -5.22 13.36 -20.57
CA PRO A 68 -4.74 13.54 -21.94
C PRO A 68 -3.42 14.33 -22.01
N ASP A 69 -2.51 13.89 -22.88
CA ASP A 69 -1.20 14.50 -23.12
C ASP A 69 -1.07 15.17 -24.51
N ASP A 70 -2.13 15.14 -25.33
CA ASP A 70 -2.14 15.62 -26.71
C ASP A 70 -1.76 17.11 -26.81
N ARG A 71 -2.09 17.88 -25.78
CA ARG A 71 -1.79 19.30 -25.66
C ARG A 71 -0.34 19.58 -25.23
N ASN A 72 0.40 18.59 -24.72
CA ASN A 72 1.77 18.78 -24.26
C ASN A 72 2.70 19.23 -25.39
N LYS A 73 2.54 18.63 -26.58
CA LYS A 73 3.35 18.95 -27.76
C LYS A 73 2.85 20.17 -28.53
N ARG A 74 1.55 20.46 -28.47
CA ARG A 74 0.89 21.51 -29.29
C ARG A 74 0.82 22.87 -28.59
N VAL A 75 0.69 22.87 -27.27
CA VAL A 75 0.41 24.09 -26.50
C VAL A 75 1.54 24.37 -25.52
N ASN A 76 1.80 23.43 -24.61
CA ASN A 76 2.80 23.58 -23.56
C ASN A 76 3.08 22.22 -22.93
N ARG A 77 4.35 21.88 -22.71
CA ARG A 77 4.78 20.61 -22.11
C ARG A 77 4.04 20.23 -20.83
N TRP A 78 3.61 21.22 -20.04
CA TRP A 78 2.98 21.04 -18.73
C TRP A 78 1.45 20.96 -18.77
N CYS A 79 0.81 20.89 -19.95
CA CYS A 79 -0.65 20.83 -20.05
C CYS A 79 -1.25 19.64 -19.29
N GLN A 80 -0.69 18.44 -19.46
CA GLN A 80 -1.13 17.24 -18.75
C GLN A 80 -0.95 17.39 -17.24
N HIS A 81 0.21 17.87 -16.78
CA HIS A 81 0.47 18.11 -15.36
C HIS A 81 -0.52 19.12 -14.78
N ARG A 82 -0.82 20.21 -15.50
CA ARG A 82 -1.79 21.21 -15.03
C ARG A 82 -3.19 20.62 -14.88
N GLU A 83 -3.65 19.84 -15.84
CA GLU A 83 -4.96 19.20 -15.76
C GLU A 83 -4.99 18.15 -14.62
N ALA A 84 -3.93 17.35 -14.48
CA ALA A 84 -3.78 16.40 -13.40
C ALA A 84 -3.81 17.07 -12.02
N VAL A 85 -3.08 18.19 -11.87
CA VAL A 85 -3.08 19.02 -10.65
C VAL A 85 -4.46 19.58 -10.34
N GLN A 86 -5.19 20.09 -11.33
CA GLN A 86 -6.55 20.61 -11.12
C GLN A 86 -7.53 19.52 -10.65
N ARG A 87 -7.46 18.33 -11.26
CA ARG A 87 -8.25 17.17 -10.84
C ARG A 87 -7.87 16.74 -9.41
N ALA A 88 -6.57 16.67 -9.11
CA ALA A 88 -6.08 16.27 -7.79
C ALA A 88 -6.41 17.28 -6.70
N ASP A 89 -6.31 18.59 -6.97
CA ASP A 89 -6.68 19.64 -6.01
C ASP A 89 -8.18 19.58 -5.69
N THR A 90 -9.02 19.41 -6.71
CA THR A 90 -10.48 19.25 -6.53
C THR A 90 -10.79 18.01 -5.68
N MET A 91 -10.11 16.90 -5.96
CA MET A 91 -10.24 15.67 -5.17
C MET A 91 -9.86 15.93 -3.71
N LEU A 92 -8.71 16.54 -3.43
CA LEU A 92 -8.27 16.84 -2.07
C LEU A 92 -9.21 17.83 -1.35
N GLN A 93 -9.73 18.83 -2.05
CA GLN A 93 -10.63 19.83 -1.48
C GLN A 93 -12.00 19.27 -1.14
N ARG A 94 -12.56 18.42 -2.02
CA ARG A 94 -13.93 17.94 -1.92
C ARG A 94 -14.03 16.48 -1.50
N GLN A 95 -12.92 15.86 -1.08
CA GLN A 95 -12.88 14.42 -0.81
C GLN A 95 -13.95 13.99 0.19
N ALA A 96 -14.07 14.72 1.29
CA ALA A 96 -15.05 14.43 2.35
C ALA A 96 -16.49 14.60 1.84
N GLU A 97 -16.77 15.69 1.13
CA GLU A 97 -18.09 15.95 0.53
C GLU A 97 -18.48 14.86 -0.48
N ILE A 98 -17.55 14.50 -1.38
CA ILE A 98 -17.78 13.46 -2.39
C ILE A 98 -18.05 12.11 -1.72
N ARG A 99 -17.27 11.75 -0.70
CA ARG A 99 -17.44 10.50 0.05
C ARG A 99 -18.80 10.43 0.75
N GLU A 100 -19.18 11.49 1.45
CA GLU A 100 -20.48 11.61 2.14
C GLU A 100 -21.64 11.49 1.14
N ARG A 101 -21.57 12.19 0.02
CA ARG A 101 -22.66 12.26 -0.96
C ARG A 101 -22.77 11.02 -1.84
N LEU A 102 -21.67 10.30 -2.07
CA LEU A 102 -21.66 9.05 -2.84
C LEU A 102 -21.87 7.80 -1.96
N GLY A 103 -21.95 7.95 -0.64
CA GLY A 103 -22.27 6.86 0.29
C GLY A 103 -21.10 5.93 0.63
N ASP A 104 -19.86 6.34 0.37
CA ASP A 104 -18.65 5.53 0.58
C ASP A 104 -17.93 5.92 1.89
N ASP A 105 -18.68 6.11 2.97
CA ASP A 105 -18.11 6.50 4.29
C ASP A 105 -17.52 5.31 5.08
N ALA A 106 -17.17 4.23 4.39
CA ALA A 106 -16.51 3.09 5.00
C ALA A 106 -15.01 3.38 5.21
N PRO A 107 -14.42 2.92 6.32
CA PRO A 107 -12.98 3.01 6.52
C PRO A 107 -12.24 2.20 5.44
N GLN A 108 -11.32 2.84 4.72
CA GLN A 108 -10.48 2.17 3.73
C GLN A 108 -9.27 1.51 4.39
N LEU A 109 -9.06 0.22 4.10
CA LEU A 109 -7.86 -0.49 4.52
C LEU A 109 -6.70 -0.16 3.57
N SER A 110 -5.67 0.51 4.06
CA SER A 110 -4.46 0.74 3.29
C SER A 110 -3.53 -0.47 3.41
N ALA A 111 -3.10 -1.04 2.28
CA ALA A 111 -2.09 -2.09 2.27
C ALA A 111 -0.78 -1.67 2.95
N ALA A 112 -0.44 -0.38 2.93
CA ALA A 112 0.72 0.18 3.60
C ALA A 112 0.62 0.21 5.14
N THR A 113 -0.58 -0.01 5.70
CA THR A 113 -0.78 -0.14 7.16
C THR A 113 -0.83 -1.58 7.65
N LEU A 114 -0.68 -2.55 6.74
CA LEU A 114 -0.54 -3.96 7.09
C LEU A 114 0.80 -4.21 7.79
N HIS A 115 0.93 -5.38 8.42
CA HIS A 115 2.14 -5.79 9.10
C HIS A 115 3.35 -5.73 8.15
N PRO A 116 4.53 -5.23 8.58
CA PRO A 116 5.70 -5.08 7.71
C PRO A 116 6.08 -6.39 6.99
N TRP A 117 6.04 -7.52 7.69
CA TRP A 117 6.32 -8.84 7.09
C TRP A 117 5.43 -9.17 5.89
N VAL A 118 4.18 -8.69 5.89
CA VAL A 118 3.21 -8.92 4.82
C VAL A 118 3.44 -7.91 3.71
N TRP A 119 3.38 -6.62 4.03
CA TRP A 119 3.44 -5.59 3.00
C TRP A 119 4.78 -5.60 2.26
N ASP A 120 5.89 -5.76 2.96
CA ASP A 120 7.21 -5.82 2.32
C ASP A 120 7.37 -7.04 1.40
N GLY A 121 6.67 -8.14 1.69
CA GLY A 121 6.66 -9.34 0.83
C GLY A 121 5.79 -9.16 -0.42
N ALA A 122 4.68 -8.43 -0.31
CA ALA A 122 3.71 -8.23 -1.39
C ALA A 122 4.02 -7.02 -2.29
N ARG A 123 4.63 -5.97 -1.76
CA ARG A 123 4.66 -4.62 -2.36
C ARG A 123 5.17 -4.56 -3.80
N ALA A 124 6.19 -5.34 -4.14
CA ALA A 124 6.75 -5.35 -5.49
C ALA A 124 5.74 -5.89 -6.51
N LEU A 125 5.18 -7.07 -6.24
CA LEU A 125 4.20 -7.75 -7.10
C LEU A 125 2.86 -7.02 -7.15
N TRP A 126 2.46 -6.43 -6.02
CA TRP A 126 1.24 -5.62 -5.92
C TRP A 126 1.28 -4.42 -6.87
N ARG A 127 2.43 -3.73 -6.97
CA ARG A 127 2.60 -2.56 -7.85
C ARG A 127 2.53 -2.93 -9.33
N SER A 128 2.90 -4.16 -9.69
CA SER A 128 2.77 -4.69 -11.06
C SER A 128 1.40 -5.31 -11.36
N GLY A 129 0.47 -5.35 -10.39
CA GLY A 129 -0.86 -5.93 -10.56
C GLY A 129 -0.93 -7.45 -10.46
N HIS A 130 0.12 -8.11 -9.98
CA HIS A 130 0.19 -9.56 -9.77
C HIS A 130 -0.30 -9.91 -8.36
N PHE A 131 -1.59 -9.76 -8.11
CA PHE A 131 -2.17 -9.78 -6.77
C PHE A 131 -2.10 -11.16 -6.10
N ARG A 132 -2.40 -12.25 -6.84
CA ARG A 132 -2.30 -13.62 -6.34
C ARG A 132 -0.87 -14.00 -5.98
N GLU A 133 0.09 -13.60 -6.79
CA GLU A 133 1.51 -13.80 -6.50
C GLU A 133 1.95 -12.96 -5.29
N ALA A 134 1.46 -11.72 -5.17
CA ALA A 134 1.74 -10.85 -4.03
C ALA A 134 1.28 -11.48 -2.70
N VAL A 135 0.09 -12.08 -2.66
CA VAL A 135 -0.40 -12.83 -1.49
C VAL A 135 0.51 -14.02 -1.18
N THR A 136 0.89 -14.78 -2.20
CA THR A 136 1.77 -15.95 -2.03
C THR A 136 3.15 -15.55 -1.50
N ALA A 137 3.72 -14.46 -2.00
CA ALA A 137 4.99 -13.92 -1.54
C ALA A 137 4.91 -13.43 -0.08
N ALA A 138 3.83 -12.75 0.29
CA ALA A 138 3.58 -12.35 1.68
C ALA A 138 3.45 -13.56 2.62
N ALA A 139 2.69 -14.59 2.23
CA ALA A 139 2.54 -15.81 3.02
C ALA A 139 3.87 -16.51 3.28
N ARG A 140 4.72 -16.63 2.23
CA ARG A 140 6.09 -17.17 2.35
C ARG A 140 6.94 -16.34 3.31
N LYS A 141 6.86 -15.01 3.22
CA LYS A 141 7.60 -14.11 4.12
C LYS A 141 7.14 -14.25 5.56
N VAL A 142 5.83 -14.29 5.84
CA VAL A 142 5.30 -14.52 7.19
C VAL A 142 5.77 -15.85 7.77
N ASN A 143 5.77 -16.92 6.98
CA ASN A 143 6.30 -18.21 7.43
C ASN A 143 7.79 -18.12 7.78
N ALA A 144 8.60 -17.50 6.92
CA ALA A 144 10.03 -17.35 7.15
C ALA A 144 10.35 -16.52 8.40
N GLU A 145 9.62 -15.43 8.64
CA GLU A 145 9.80 -14.60 9.84
C GLU A 145 9.32 -15.30 11.10
N ALA A 146 8.24 -16.09 11.03
CA ALA A 146 7.82 -16.94 12.14
C ALA A 146 8.91 -17.97 12.48
N GLN A 147 9.48 -18.65 11.48
CA GLN A 147 10.60 -19.58 11.62
C GLN A 147 11.84 -18.91 12.25
N ASN A 148 12.19 -17.72 11.79
CA ASN A 148 13.29 -16.93 12.36
C ASN A 148 13.02 -16.58 13.83
N LYS A 149 11.80 -16.13 14.15
CA LYS A 149 11.41 -15.78 15.53
C LYS A 149 11.50 -16.96 16.48
N VAL A 150 11.10 -18.16 16.05
CA VAL A 150 11.16 -19.37 16.89
C VAL A 150 12.47 -20.14 16.77
N GLY A 151 13.42 -19.68 15.95
CA GLY A 151 14.70 -20.36 15.74
C GLY A 151 14.56 -21.76 15.12
N ARG A 152 13.50 -22.03 14.36
CA ARG A 152 13.24 -23.33 13.74
C ARG A 152 13.01 -23.22 12.25
N ARG A 153 13.69 -24.06 11.47
CA ARG A 153 13.56 -24.12 10.00
C ARG A 153 13.17 -25.50 9.47
N ASP A 154 13.07 -26.48 10.36
CA ASP A 154 12.78 -27.88 10.04
C ASP A 154 11.27 -28.15 9.85
N VAL A 155 10.40 -27.24 10.31
CA VAL A 155 8.95 -27.27 10.10
C VAL A 155 8.44 -25.96 9.54
N SER A 156 7.40 -26.01 8.72
CA SER A 156 6.83 -24.85 8.04
C SER A 156 5.31 -24.87 8.09
N GLU A 157 4.71 -23.70 7.84
CA GLU A 157 3.28 -23.50 7.57
C GLU A 157 2.42 -24.13 8.67
N THR A 158 1.39 -24.90 8.31
CA THR A 158 0.46 -25.51 9.26
C THR A 158 1.18 -26.30 10.37
N ALA A 159 2.22 -27.06 10.04
CA ALA A 159 2.95 -27.85 11.04
C ALA A 159 3.73 -26.96 12.04
N LEU A 160 4.34 -25.87 11.55
CA LEU A 160 4.99 -24.89 12.40
C LEU A 160 3.98 -24.25 13.34
N PHE A 161 2.87 -23.70 12.82
CA PHE A 161 1.89 -22.97 13.63
C PHE A 161 1.15 -23.85 14.64
N LYS A 162 0.87 -25.12 14.29
CA LYS A 162 0.37 -26.12 15.24
C LYS A 162 1.34 -26.40 16.37
N ASN A 163 2.64 -26.43 16.09
CA ASN A 163 3.65 -26.64 17.13
C ASN A 163 3.84 -25.42 18.02
N VAL A 164 4.02 -24.23 17.44
CA VAL A 164 4.41 -23.03 18.20
C VAL A 164 3.25 -22.47 19.01
N PHE A 165 2.00 -22.56 18.54
CA PHE A 165 0.82 -22.17 19.32
C PHE A 165 0.23 -23.31 20.17
N SER A 166 0.88 -24.48 20.22
CA SER A 166 0.44 -25.53 21.15
C SER A 166 0.51 -25.04 22.59
N LYS A 167 -0.49 -25.38 23.39
CA LYS A 167 -0.52 -25.10 24.83
C LYS A 167 0.51 -25.92 25.63
N ASP A 168 1.01 -27.02 25.06
CA ASP A 168 1.93 -27.91 25.78
C ASP A 168 3.21 -27.15 26.17
N ALA A 169 3.86 -27.59 27.25
CA ALA A 169 5.11 -27.00 27.70
C ALA A 169 6.15 -26.96 26.54
N PRO A 170 7.02 -25.92 26.50
CA PRO A 170 8.17 -25.91 25.60
C PRO A 170 9.01 -27.17 25.80
N LYS A 171 9.41 -27.77 24.68
CA LYS A 171 10.33 -28.92 24.67
C LYS A 171 11.63 -28.49 24.01
N ASP A 172 12.68 -29.26 24.22
CA ASP A 172 13.94 -29.04 23.53
C ASP A 172 13.73 -29.03 22.01
N GLY A 173 14.29 -28.01 21.35
CA GLY A 173 14.08 -27.75 19.92
C GLY A 173 12.62 -27.44 19.50
N GLN A 174 11.68 -27.25 20.43
CA GLN A 174 10.27 -26.95 20.15
C GLN A 174 9.75 -25.85 21.09
N PRO A 175 10.09 -24.58 20.84
CA PRO A 175 9.60 -23.47 21.62
C PRO A 175 8.10 -23.23 21.40
N ARG A 176 7.52 -22.40 22.27
CA ARG A 176 6.13 -21.97 22.18
C ARG A 176 6.03 -20.46 22.04
N LEU A 177 5.03 -20.03 21.29
CA LEU A 177 4.56 -18.65 21.25
C LEU A 177 3.35 -18.53 22.17
N ARG A 178 3.45 -17.59 23.11
CA ARG A 178 2.38 -17.26 24.05
C ARG A 178 1.78 -15.89 23.72
N LEU A 179 0.50 -15.87 23.38
CA LEU A 179 -0.24 -14.64 23.05
C LEU A 179 -0.71 -13.88 24.28
N MET A 180 -0.79 -14.56 25.41
CA MET A 180 -1.03 -13.99 26.73
C MET A 180 -0.27 -14.82 27.78
N ALA A 181 -0.17 -14.29 29.00
CA ALA A 181 0.40 -15.04 30.12
C ALA A 181 -0.41 -16.31 30.38
N ASP A 182 0.28 -17.39 30.74
CA ASP A 182 -0.36 -18.64 31.11
C ASP A 182 -0.95 -18.50 32.51
N ASP A 183 -2.26 -18.35 32.57
CA ASP A 183 -3.07 -18.18 33.78
C ASP A 183 -4.05 -19.34 34.01
N ASP A 184 -3.88 -20.44 33.26
CA ASP A 184 -4.75 -21.61 33.26
C ASP A 184 -6.23 -21.30 32.96
N SER A 185 -6.53 -20.16 32.32
CA SER A 185 -7.90 -19.75 32.01
C SER A 185 -8.40 -20.31 30.67
N ASP A 186 -9.72 -20.49 30.55
CA ASP A 186 -10.39 -20.81 29.27
C ASP A 186 -10.06 -19.80 28.17
N THR A 187 -9.74 -18.55 28.53
CA THR A 187 -9.34 -17.50 27.59
C THR A 187 -7.96 -17.80 27.01
N PHE A 188 -7.00 -18.20 27.86
CA PHE A 188 -5.69 -18.67 27.40
C PHE A 188 -5.83 -19.82 26.42
N TYR A 189 -6.64 -20.83 26.76
CA TYR A 189 -6.88 -21.98 25.89
C TYR A 189 -7.52 -21.57 24.55
N SER A 190 -8.53 -20.71 24.58
CA SER A 190 -9.30 -20.30 23.41
C SER A 190 -8.47 -19.47 22.44
N ILE A 191 -7.67 -18.52 22.93
CA ILE A 191 -6.85 -17.64 22.09
C ILE A 191 -5.79 -18.44 21.33
N HIS A 192 -5.07 -19.35 22.00
CA HIS A 192 -4.03 -20.14 21.35
C HIS A 192 -4.60 -21.15 20.34
N ARG A 193 -5.73 -21.79 20.69
CA ARG A 193 -6.46 -22.66 19.75
C ARG A 193 -6.94 -21.87 18.53
N GLY A 194 -7.53 -20.69 18.75
CA GLY A 194 -7.99 -19.81 17.69
C GLY A 194 -6.87 -19.38 16.75
N ALA A 195 -5.73 -18.95 17.30
CA ALA A 195 -4.57 -18.56 16.51
C ALA A 195 -4.01 -19.72 15.68
N MET A 196 -3.97 -20.93 16.26
CA MET A 196 -3.57 -22.15 15.54
C MET A 196 -4.51 -22.46 14.37
N SER A 197 -5.82 -22.49 14.61
CA SER A 197 -6.82 -22.77 13.57
C SER A 197 -6.86 -21.70 12.49
N PHE A 198 -6.68 -20.43 12.86
CA PHE A 198 -6.59 -19.33 11.91
C PHE A 198 -5.36 -19.44 11.02
N ALA A 199 -4.20 -19.78 11.59
CA ALA A 199 -2.98 -20.02 10.83
C ALA A 199 -3.16 -21.19 9.84
N GLU A 200 -3.72 -22.30 10.30
CA GLU A 200 -4.07 -23.44 9.43
C GLU A 200 -4.99 -23.00 8.29
N GLY A 201 -6.04 -22.22 8.56
CA GLY A 201 -6.92 -21.67 7.54
C GLY A 201 -6.18 -20.78 6.53
N CYS A 202 -5.31 -19.88 6.99
CA CYS A 202 -4.52 -19.02 6.11
C CYS A 202 -3.63 -19.83 5.16
N PHE A 203 -2.92 -20.83 5.64
CA PHE A 203 -2.03 -21.61 4.77
C PHE A 203 -2.80 -22.61 3.90
N ALA A 204 -3.76 -23.33 4.47
CA ALA A 204 -4.49 -24.37 3.77
C ALA A 204 -5.50 -23.83 2.74
N ALA A 205 -6.23 -22.76 3.07
CA ALA A 205 -7.31 -22.25 2.23
C ALA A 205 -6.89 -21.07 1.33
N ILE A 206 -5.80 -20.36 1.66
CA ILE A 206 -5.35 -19.20 0.87
C ILE A 206 -4.06 -19.52 0.12
N ARG A 207 -2.98 -19.83 0.86
CA ARG A 207 -1.66 -20.01 0.23
C ARG A 207 -1.59 -21.25 -0.66
N ASN A 208 -2.16 -22.37 -0.23
CA ASN A 208 -2.04 -23.64 -0.94
C ASN A 208 -2.73 -23.62 -2.31
N PRO A 209 -4.00 -23.17 -2.45
CA PRO A 209 -4.62 -23.02 -3.77
C PRO A 209 -3.81 -22.11 -4.68
N ASN A 210 -3.31 -20.98 -4.17
CA ASN A 210 -2.48 -20.04 -4.94
C ASN A 210 -1.14 -20.65 -5.42
N SER A 211 -0.69 -21.76 -4.83
CA SER A 211 0.61 -22.38 -5.15
C SER A 211 0.49 -23.71 -5.92
N HIS A 212 -0.67 -24.35 -5.92
CA HIS A 212 -0.86 -25.72 -6.44
C HIS A 212 -1.85 -25.82 -7.60
N GLU A 213 -2.74 -24.85 -7.77
CA GLU A 213 -3.69 -24.85 -8.89
C GLU A 213 -3.15 -24.02 -10.06
N ASP A 214 -2.67 -24.72 -11.08
CA ASP A 214 -2.21 -24.09 -12.32
C ASP A 214 -3.39 -23.49 -13.10
N GLY A 215 -3.21 -22.28 -13.63
CA GLY A 215 -4.18 -21.64 -14.52
C GLY A 215 -5.37 -20.95 -13.83
N LEU A 216 -5.32 -20.74 -12.52
CA LEU A 216 -6.29 -19.89 -11.84
C LEU A 216 -6.25 -18.45 -12.39
N PRO A 217 -7.41 -17.79 -12.53
CA PRO A 217 -7.46 -16.38 -12.93
C PRO A 217 -6.76 -15.51 -11.87
N GLU A 218 -6.28 -14.34 -12.29
CA GLU A 218 -5.73 -13.34 -11.37
C GLU A 218 -6.79 -12.94 -10.31
N LEU A 219 -6.37 -12.70 -9.07
CA LEU A 219 -7.29 -12.29 -8.02
C LEU A 219 -7.73 -10.83 -8.23
N PRO A 220 -9.02 -10.51 -7.98
CA PRO A 220 -9.44 -9.13 -7.80
C PRO A 220 -8.65 -8.45 -6.68
N GLU A 221 -8.34 -7.17 -6.85
CA GLU A 221 -7.51 -6.41 -5.90
C GLU A 221 -8.09 -6.42 -4.47
N ASN A 222 -9.41 -6.30 -4.33
CA ASN A 222 -10.08 -6.31 -3.04
C ASN A 222 -9.96 -7.67 -2.32
N GLU A 223 -10.18 -8.78 -3.03
CA GLU A 223 -10.05 -10.13 -2.45
C GLU A 223 -8.59 -10.44 -2.07
N ALA A 224 -7.63 -10.00 -2.89
CA ALA A 224 -6.23 -10.12 -2.55
C ALA A 224 -5.86 -9.29 -1.32
N LEU A 225 -6.45 -8.10 -1.16
CA LEU A 225 -6.23 -7.25 0.01
C LEU A 225 -6.79 -7.90 1.29
N GLU A 226 -7.95 -8.54 1.21
CA GLU A 226 -8.53 -9.33 2.30
C GLU A 226 -7.61 -10.48 2.73
N GLN A 227 -7.04 -11.20 1.75
CA GLN A 227 -6.07 -12.26 2.00
C GLN A 227 -4.79 -11.73 2.66
N LEU A 228 -4.25 -10.59 2.19
CA LEU A 228 -3.11 -9.94 2.84
C LEU A 228 -3.46 -9.49 4.27
N ALA A 229 -4.68 -8.99 4.50
CA ALA A 229 -5.14 -8.59 5.82
C ALA A 229 -5.19 -9.79 6.78
N ALA A 230 -5.63 -10.96 6.32
CA ALA A 230 -5.61 -12.19 7.10
C ALA A 230 -4.18 -12.56 7.54
N PHE A 231 -3.22 -12.58 6.60
CA PHE A 231 -1.81 -12.79 6.94
C PHE A 231 -1.25 -11.69 7.85
N SER A 232 -1.74 -10.45 7.75
CA SER A 232 -1.32 -9.35 8.61
C SER A 232 -1.80 -9.53 10.06
N VAL A 233 -2.97 -10.12 10.27
CA VAL A 233 -3.45 -10.49 11.62
C VAL A 233 -2.55 -11.58 12.20
N LEU A 234 -2.29 -12.64 11.42
CA LEU A 234 -1.43 -13.73 11.86
C LEU A 234 0.00 -13.24 12.19
N ALA A 235 0.60 -12.45 11.31
CA ALA A 235 1.93 -11.89 11.52
C ALA A 235 2.00 -11.06 12.80
N ARG A 236 0.97 -10.26 13.09
CA ARG A 236 0.90 -9.46 14.33
C ARG A 236 0.81 -10.33 15.58
N TRP A 237 0.05 -11.42 15.54
CA TRP A 237 0.00 -12.37 16.66
C TRP A 237 1.36 -13.04 16.88
N VAL A 238 2.01 -13.50 15.80
CA VAL A 238 3.34 -14.10 15.88
C VAL A 238 4.35 -13.10 16.43
N ASP A 239 4.38 -11.88 15.91
CA ASP A 239 5.34 -10.83 16.29
C ASP A 239 5.14 -10.32 17.72
N ALA A 240 3.89 -10.20 18.18
CA ALA A 240 3.59 -9.80 19.56
C ALA A 240 3.76 -10.93 20.60
N ALA A 241 3.68 -12.20 20.18
CA ALA A 241 3.74 -13.32 21.12
C ALA A 241 5.08 -13.41 21.85
N THR A 242 5.03 -13.79 23.13
CA THR A 242 6.21 -14.07 23.94
C THR A 242 6.75 -15.45 23.58
N LEU A 243 8.04 -15.53 23.25
CA LEU A 243 8.72 -16.80 23.03
C LEU A 243 9.02 -17.48 24.37
N LYS A 244 8.67 -18.76 24.47
CA LYS A 244 8.99 -19.63 25.61
C LYS A 244 9.82 -20.81 25.13
N THR A 245 11.01 -20.94 25.69
CA THR A 245 11.94 -22.07 25.51
C THR A 245 11.97 -22.90 26.79
N THR A 246 12.55 -24.10 26.71
CA THR A 246 12.94 -24.88 27.90
C THR A 246 14.01 -24.15 28.70
#